data_AF-C5BP73-F1
#
_entry.id   AF-C5BP73-F1
#
_cell.length_a   1.000
_cell.length_b   1.000
_cell.length_c   1.000
_cell.angle_alpha   90.00
_cell.angle_beta   90.00
_cell.angle_gamma   90.00
#
_symmetry.space_group_name_H-M   'P 1'
#
loop_
_entity.id
_entity.type
_entity.pdbx_description
1 polymer ?
#
loop_
_entity_poly.entity_id
_entity_poly.type
_entity_poly.pdbx_seq_one_letter_code
_entity_poly.pdbx_strand_id
1 'polypeptide(L)'
;MTERICELMSQIKTYHSDLADRHALLSQSRIQNERVSQMASYLSDWERKRERNLNEFINHSNYQNKVETWLKEKPEIDRSRMDYEVEKQLPDISHTEEGLISIVSAQHNFIADTYTQLEEISPTPEMAEFFGDLAENERQALRTTVRSLHEFSSV
;
A
#
# COMPACT_ATOMS: atom_id res chain seq x y z
N MET A 1 18.49 11.84 -3.06
CA MET A 1 18.36 11.16 -1.73
C MET A 1 16.95 11.33 -1.19
N THR A 2 16.40 12.55 -1.16
CA THR A 2 14.97 12.78 -0.85
C THR A 2 14.07 12.18 -1.90
N GLU A 3 14.56 12.26 -3.13
CA GLU A 3 13.98 11.65 -4.29
C GLU A 3 13.69 10.17 -4.05
N ARG A 4 14.52 9.38 -3.36
CA ARG A 4 14.30 7.91 -3.23
C ARG A 4 13.14 7.55 -2.30
N ILE A 5 12.98 8.26 -1.18
CA ILE A 5 11.83 8.05 -0.28
C ILE A 5 10.57 8.68 -0.86
N CYS A 6 10.67 9.89 -1.42
CA CYS A 6 9.55 10.50 -2.12
C CYS A 6 9.12 9.66 -3.34
N GLU A 7 10.07 9.02 -4.04
CA GLU A 7 9.86 8.07 -5.13
C GLU A 7 9.20 6.81 -4.61
N LEU A 8 9.68 6.21 -3.51
CA LEU A 8 9.04 5.05 -2.89
C LEU A 8 7.60 5.34 -2.47
N MET A 9 7.35 6.46 -1.80
CA MET A 9 5.97 6.86 -1.44
C MET A 9 5.12 7.14 -2.67
N SER A 10 5.71 7.70 -3.72
CA SER A 10 5.03 7.89 -5.00
C SER A 10 4.74 6.56 -5.69
N GLN A 11 5.65 5.58 -5.60
CA GLN A 11 5.47 4.22 -6.12
C GLN A 11 4.38 3.48 -5.36
N ILE A 12 4.33 3.58 -4.02
CA ILE A 12 3.24 3.00 -3.21
C ILE A 12 1.90 3.66 -3.56
N LYS A 13 1.89 4.97 -3.77
CA LYS A 13 0.68 5.68 -4.24
C LYS A 13 0.24 5.17 -5.62
N THR A 14 1.16 5.08 -6.58
CA THR A 14 0.88 4.54 -7.91
C THR A 14 0.39 3.10 -7.82
N TYR A 15 0.99 2.30 -6.95
CA TYR A 15 0.56 0.93 -6.68
C TYR A 15 -0.90 0.85 -6.23
N HIS A 16 -1.34 1.71 -5.29
CA HIS A 16 -2.76 1.79 -4.91
C HIS A 16 -3.67 2.19 -6.08
N SER A 17 -3.24 3.14 -6.92
CA SER A 17 -4.00 3.51 -8.12
C SER A 17 -4.13 2.34 -9.09
N ASP A 18 -3.05 1.62 -9.36
CA ASP A 18 -3.04 0.49 -10.30
C ASP A 18 -3.90 -0.66 -9.79
N LEU A 19 -3.89 -0.92 -8.48
CA LEU A 19 -4.77 -1.90 -7.85
C LEU A 19 -6.24 -1.52 -7.94
N ALA A 20 -6.56 -0.25 -7.70
CA ALA A 20 -7.91 0.25 -7.88
C ALA A 20 -8.41 -0.01 -9.30
N ASP A 21 -7.58 0.32 -10.31
CA ASP A 21 -7.94 0.13 -11.71
C ASP A 21 -8.11 -1.34 -12.09
N ARG A 22 -7.24 -2.23 -11.58
CA ARG A 22 -7.38 -3.69 -11.80
C ARG A 22 -8.67 -4.23 -11.19
N HIS A 23 -8.99 -3.85 -9.96
CA HIS A 23 -10.21 -4.29 -9.29
C HIS A 23 -11.46 -3.72 -9.98
N ALA A 24 -11.41 -2.48 -10.48
CA ALA A 24 -12.49 -1.89 -11.28
C ALA A 24 -12.72 -2.63 -12.61
N LEU A 25 -11.65 -3.03 -13.29
CA LEU A 25 -11.75 -3.84 -14.51
C LEU A 25 -12.32 -5.23 -14.21
N LEU A 26 -11.91 -5.85 -13.10
CA LEU A 26 -12.42 -7.14 -12.67
C LEU A 26 -13.91 -7.07 -12.33
N SER A 27 -14.37 -6.01 -11.65
CA SER A 27 -15.78 -5.86 -11.31
C SER A 27 -16.69 -5.73 -12.53
N GLN A 28 -16.17 -5.18 -13.64
CA GLN A 28 -16.88 -5.01 -14.90
C GLN A 28 -16.80 -6.25 -15.82
N SER A 29 -16.01 -7.26 -15.47
CA SER A 29 -15.84 -8.46 -16.29
C SER A 29 -17.10 -9.32 -16.28
N ARG A 30 -17.69 -9.51 -17.47
CA ARG A 30 -18.92 -10.29 -17.69
C ARG A 30 -18.79 -11.79 -17.40
N ILE A 31 -17.57 -12.27 -17.14
CA ILE A 31 -17.26 -13.68 -16.92
C ILE A 31 -17.34 -14.03 -15.42
N GLN A 32 -17.43 -13.03 -14.53
CA GLN A 32 -17.36 -13.24 -13.09
C GLN A 32 -18.72 -13.55 -12.45
N ASN A 33 -18.66 -14.26 -11.31
CA ASN A 33 -19.78 -14.34 -10.39
C ASN A 33 -20.09 -12.93 -9.83
N GLU A 34 -21.37 -12.62 -9.66
CA GLU A 34 -21.86 -11.37 -9.07
C GLU A 34 -21.17 -11.03 -7.73
N ARG A 35 -20.89 -12.02 -6.88
CA ARG A 35 -20.16 -11.81 -5.62
C ARG A 35 -18.73 -11.33 -5.84
N VAL A 36 -18.00 -11.97 -6.75
CA VAL A 36 -16.63 -11.56 -7.12
C VAL A 36 -16.62 -10.16 -7.71
N SER A 37 -17.64 -9.81 -8.51
CA SER A 37 -17.82 -8.46 -9.03
C SER A 37 -18.04 -7.43 -7.92
N GLN A 38 -18.89 -7.73 -6.94
CA GLN A 38 -19.14 -6.85 -5.79
C GLN A 38 -17.89 -6.68 -4.91
N MET A 39 -17.18 -7.77 -4.61
CA MET A 39 -15.92 -7.73 -3.85
C MET A 39 -14.85 -6.90 -4.59
N ALA A 40 -14.72 -7.10 -5.90
CA ALA A 40 -13.80 -6.32 -6.72
C ALA A 40 -14.19 -4.82 -6.76
N SER A 41 -15.49 -4.50 -6.83
CA SER A 41 -15.93 -3.10 -6.75
C SER A 41 -15.59 -2.46 -5.40
N TYR A 42 -15.82 -3.17 -4.30
CA TYR A 42 -15.47 -2.72 -2.95
C TYR A 42 -13.96 -2.48 -2.82
N LEU A 43 -13.14 -3.41 -3.33
CA LEU A 43 -11.69 -3.29 -3.31
C LEU A 43 -11.18 -2.11 -4.16
N SER A 44 -11.78 -1.87 -5.31
CA SER A 44 -11.47 -0.68 -6.13
C SER A 44 -11.67 0.61 -5.34
N ASP A 45 -12.84 0.77 -4.71
CA ASP A 45 -13.15 1.98 -3.93
C ASP A 45 -12.24 2.13 -2.71
N TRP A 46 -11.91 1.01 -2.07
CA TRP A 46 -10.99 0.96 -0.96
C TRP A 46 -9.58 1.44 -1.36
N GLU A 47 -9.01 0.88 -2.42
CA GLU A 47 -7.68 1.26 -2.92
C GLU A 47 -7.64 2.73 -3.38
N ARG A 48 -8.71 3.24 -4.01
CA ARG A 48 -8.84 4.68 -4.32
C ARG A 48 -8.84 5.56 -3.08
N LYS A 49 -9.53 5.14 -2.02
CA LYS A 49 -9.51 5.87 -0.75
C LYS A 49 -8.10 5.92 -0.17
N ARG A 50 -7.34 4.83 -0.29
CA ARG A 50 -5.97 4.75 0.20
C ARG A 50 -5.01 5.62 -0.59
N GLU A 51 -5.09 5.57 -1.92
CA GLU A 51 -4.35 6.46 -2.80
C GLU A 51 -4.58 7.93 -2.44
N ARG A 52 -5.84 8.34 -2.25
CA ARG A 52 -6.18 9.70 -1.81
C ARG A 52 -5.63 10.05 -0.44
N ASN A 53 -5.80 9.19 0.56
CA ASN A 53 -5.30 9.42 1.91
C ASN A 53 -3.77 9.57 1.91
N LEU A 54 -3.06 8.73 1.15
CA LEU A 54 -1.62 8.80 1.02
C LEU A 54 -1.18 10.08 0.28
N ASN A 55 -1.90 10.47 -0.76
CA ASN A 55 -1.63 11.69 -1.50
C ASN A 55 -1.89 12.95 -0.66
N GLU A 56 -3.00 13.01 0.07
CA GLU A 56 -3.28 14.07 1.04
C GLU A 56 -2.19 14.14 2.09
N PHE A 57 -1.77 12.99 2.61
CA PHE A 57 -0.68 12.91 3.57
C PHE A 57 0.63 13.47 3.02
N ILE A 58 1.06 13.04 1.82
CA ILE A 58 2.28 13.52 1.15
C ILE A 58 2.24 15.04 0.91
N ASN A 59 1.07 15.58 0.55
CA ASN A 59 0.92 16.99 0.14
C ASN A 59 0.63 17.96 1.30
N HIS A 60 -0.05 17.51 2.36
CA HIS A 60 -0.46 18.38 3.48
C HIS A 60 0.48 18.30 4.69
N SER A 61 1.13 17.17 4.92
CA SER A 61 2.18 17.11 5.92
C SER A 61 3.44 17.78 5.33
N ASN A 62 4.25 18.43 6.15
CA ASN A 62 5.52 19.03 5.73
C ASN A 62 6.56 17.94 5.37
N TYR A 63 6.11 16.82 4.80
CA TYR A 63 6.77 15.54 4.59
C TYR A 63 8.01 15.70 3.72
N GLN A 64 7.87 16.33 2.55
CA GLN A 64 9.02 16.59 1.69
C GLN A 64 10.09 17.38 2.44
N ASN A 65 9.73 18.47 3.13
CA ASN A 65 10.69 19.25 3.92
C ASN A 65 11.29 18.46 5.10
N LYS A 66 10.50 17.61 5.78
CA LYS A 66 10.99 16.75 6.86
C LYS A 66 11.99 15.70 6.35
N VAL A 67 11.68 15.03 5.23
CA VAL A 67 12.55 14.04 4.59
C VAL A 67 13.79 14.72 4.00
N GLU A 68 13.67 15.92 3.42
CA GLU A 68 14.81 16.70 2.88
C GLU A 68 15.77 17.14 3.98
N THR A 69 15.24 17.65 5.08
CA THR A 69 16.03 18.09 6.23
C THR A 69 16.74 16.89 6.86
N TRP A 70 16.02 15.78 7.01
CA TRP A 70 16.55 14.53 7.54
C TRP A 70 17.75 13.97 6.76
N LEU A 71 17.67 13.91 5.43
CA LEU A 71 18.76 13.36 4.61
C LEU A 71 19.99 14.26 4.56
N LYS A 72 19.83 15.55 4.86
CA LYS A 72 20.95 16.49 5.02
C LYS A 72 21.69 16.26 6.34
N GLU A 73 21.01 15.77 7.38
CA GLU A 73 21.58 15.63 8.72
C GLU A 73 22.41 14.35 8.92
N LYS A 74 22.23 13.29 8.12
CA LYS A 74 23.14 12.11 8.12
C LYS A 74 23.28 11.41 6.74
N PRO A 75 24.45 11.52 6.07
CA PRO A 75 24.65 10.99 4.71
C PRO A 75 24.97 9.48 4.62
N GLU A 76 25.19 8.79 5.75
CA GLU A 76 25.67 7.39 5.83
C GLU A 76 24.55 6.34 5.99
N ILE A 77 23.39 6.54 5.37
CA ILE A 77 22.42 5.44 5.23
C ILE A 77 23.04 4.41 4.27
N ASP A 78 23.19 3.15 4.71
CA ASP A 78 23.66 2.05 3.86
C ASP A 78 22.60 1.77 2.77
N ARG A 79 22.85 2.38 1.61
CA ARG A 79 21.95 2.41 0.45
C ARG A 79 21.74 1.05 -0.20
N SER A 80 22.63 0.08 0.08
CA SER A 80 22.52 -1.28 -0.43
C SER A 80 21.32 -2.05 0.15
N ARG A 81 20.71 -1.53 1.22
CA ARG A 81 19.55 -2.12 1.89
C ARG A 81 18.20 -1.59 1.38
N MET A 82 18.18 -0.60 0.49
CA MET A 82 16.95 0.07 0.02
C MET A 82 16.52 -0.35 -1.41
N ASP A 83 16.56 -1.65 -1.72
CA ASP A 83 16.01 -2.19 -2.97
C ASP A 83 14.52 -2.50 -2.80
N TYR A 84 13.70 -1.46 -2.89
CA TYR A 84 12.23 -1.55 -2.82
C TYR A 84 11.65 -1.45 -4.23
N GLU A 85 11.59 -2.56 -4.96
CA GLU A 85 10.92 -2.60 -6.28
C GLU A 85 9.41 -2.88 -6.11
N VAL A 86 8.67 -1.86 -5.67
CA VAL A 86 7.20 -1.93 -5.50
C VAL A 86 6.48 -2.19 -6.83
N GLU A 87 6.98 -1.62 -7.94
CA GLU A 87 6.38 -1.77 -9.28
C GLU A 87 6.37 -3.19 -9.84
N LYS A 88 7.24 -4.10 -9.34
CA LYS A 88 7.35 -5.47 -9.89
C LYS A 88 6.44 -6.49 -9.22
N GLN A 89 5.62 -6.09 -8.26
CA GLN A 89 4.84 -7.02 -7.43
C GLN A 89 3.32 -6.91 -7.63
N LEU A 90 2.84 -6.50 -8.81
CA LEU A 90 1.42 -6.56 -9.09
C LEU A 90 1.01 -8.03 -9.37
N PRO A 91 0.23 -8.68 -8.48
CA PRO A 91 -0.14 -10.08 -8.68
C PRO A 91 -1.12 -10.24 -9.86
N ASP A 92 -1.14 -11.45 -10.41
CA ASP A 92 -2.14 -11.83 -11.42
C ASP A 92 -3.55 -11.73 -10.85
N ILE A 93 -4.50 -11.30 -11.69
CA ILE A 93 -5.89 -11.10 -11.28
C ILE A 93 -6.53 -12.47 -11.01
N SER A 94 -7.06 -12.68 -9.80
CA SER A 94 -7.88 -13.86 -9.50
C SER A 94 -9.35 -13.62 -9.81
N HIS A 95 -10.06 -14.69 -10.13
CA HIS A 95 -11.49 -14.72 -10.47
C HIS A 95 -12.31 -15.47 -9.41
N THR A 96 -11.69 -15.75 -8.26
CA THR A 96 -12.30 -16.44 -7.12
C THR A 96 -12.25 -15.54 -5.88
N GLU A 97 -13.23 -15.71 -4.98
CA GLU A 97 -13.29 -14.97 -3.71
C GLU A 97 -12.02 -15.19 -2.87
N GLU A 98 -11.60 -16.44 -2.69
CA GLU A 98 -10.37 -16.80 -1.97
C GLU A 98 -9.11 -16.22 -2.60
N GLY A 99 -9.05 -16.20 -3.93
CA GLY A 99 -7.91 -15.63 -4.63
C GLY A 99 -7.84 -14.12 -4.51
N LEU A 100 -8.99 -13.42 -4.49
CA LEU A 100 -9.02 -11.98 -4.20
C LEU A 100 -8.56 -11.69 -2.78
N ILE A 101 -9.02 -12.46 -1.80
CA ILE A 101 -8.56 -12.33 -0.41
C ILE A 101 -7.05 -12.58 -0.30
N SER A 102 -6.54 -13.60 -0.99
CA SER A 102 -5.11 -13.93 -1.01
C SER A 102 -4.28 -12.80 -1.63
N ILE A 103 -4.72 -12.26 -2.76
CA ILE A 103 -4.08 -11.12 -3.45
C ILE A 103 -4.01 -9.90 -2.53
N VAL A 104 -5.15 -9.50 -1.95
CA VAL A 104 -5.24 -8.34 -1.04
C VAL A 104 -4.36 -8.54 0.19
N SER A 105 -4.33 -9.76 0.72
CA SER A 105 -3.48 -10.09 1.88
C SER A 105 -1.99 -9.98 1.55
N ALA A 106 -1.55 -10.52 0.41
CA ALA A 106 -0.18 -10.42 -0.03
C ALA A 106 0.24 -8.96 -0.23
N GLN A 107 -0.64 -8.14 -0.81
CA GLN A 107 -0.40 -6.73 -1.09
C GLN A 107 -0.21 -5.89 0.17
N HIS A 108 -1.17 -5.96 1.10
CA HIS A 108 -1.05 -5.19 2.34
C HIS A 108 0.13 -5.62 3.19
N ASN A 109 0.44 -6.93 3.22
CA ASN A 109 1.62 -7.41 3.93
C ASN A 109 2.91 -6.89 3.28
N PHE A 110 3.01 -6.90 1.95
CA PHE A 110 4.17 -6.34 1.25
C PHE A 110 4.39 -4.85 1.56
N ILE A 111 3.33 -4.05 1.56
CA ILE A 111 3.44 -2.61 1.87
C ILE A 111 3.79 -2.41 3.36
N ALA A 112 3.18 -3.19 4.26
CA ALA A 112 3.50 -3.15 5.69
C ALA A 112 4.97 -3.52 5.95
N ASP A 113 5.48 -4.55 5.29
CA ASP A 113 6.87 -5.00 5.41
C ASP A 113 7.84 -3.96 4.82
N THR A 114 7.44 -3.29 3.75
CA THR A 114 8.21 -2.16 3.19
C THR A 114 8.32 -1.04 4.22
N TYR A 115 7.23 -0.67 4.89
CA TYR A 115 7.27 0.33 5.95
C TYR A 115 8.06 -0.12 7.18
N THR A 116 7.94 -1.39 7.61
CA THR A 116 8.76 -1.93 8.71
C THR A 116 10.25 -1.90 8.38
N GLN A 117 10.65 -2.19 7.14
CA GLN A 117 12.04 -2.07 6.74
C GLN A 117 12.53 -0.61 6.76
N LEU A 118 11.68 0.35 6.37
CA LEU A 118 11.99 1.78 6.49
C LEU A 118 12.13 2.22 7.95
N GLU A 119 11.28 1.70 8.83
CA GLU A 119 11.38 1.89 10.29
C GLU A 119 12.74 1.40 10.82
N GLU A 120 13.16 0.19 10.46
CA GLU A 120 14.42 -0.39 10.94
C GLU A 120 15.67 0.38 10.51
N ILE A 121 15.66 0.97 9.31
CA ILE A 121 16.78 1.77 8.79
C ILE A 121 16.62 3.26 9.11
N SER A 122 15.55 3.66 9.81
CA SER A 122 15.32 5.05 10.19
C SER A 122 16.35 5.50 11.23
N PRO A 123 17.07 6.61 11.00
CA PRO A 123 18.15 7.03 11.89
C PRO A 123 17.67 7.89 13.07
N THR A 124 16.37 8.19 13.16
CA THR A 124 15.77 8.95 14.26
C THR A 124 14.51 8.25 14.79
N PRO A 125 14.26 8.25 16.10
CA PRO A 125 13.07 7.65 16.70
C PRO A 125 11.75 8.14 16.09
N GLU A 126 11.65 9.42 15.77
CA GLU A 126 10.43 10.02 15.20
C GLU A 126 10.11 9.49 13.80
N MET A 127 11.13 9.07 13.04
CA MET A 127 10.93 8.47 11.71
C MET A 127 10.68 6.97 11.81
N ALA A 128 11.33 6.30 12.75
CA ALA A 128 11.02 4.91 13.05
C ALA A 128 9.55 4.78 13.49
N GLU A 129 9.11 5.62 14.43
CA GLU A 129 7.71 5.70 14.88
C GLU A 129 6.77 6.01 13.70
N PHE A 130 7.14 6.98 12.85
CA PHE A 130 6.35 7.32 11.68
C PHE A 130 6.14 6.15 10.70
N PHE A 131 7.21 5.43 10.33
CA PHE A 131 7.07 4.28 9.44
C PHE A 131 6.42 3.08 10.14
N GLY A 132 6.63 2.92 11.44
CA GLY A 132 5.93 1.93 12.27
C GLY A 132 4.42 2.16 12.30
N ASP A 133 3.98 3.42 12.43
CA ASP A 133 2.57 3.79 12.35
C ASP A 133 1.97 3.46 10.98
N LEU A 134 2.71 3.73 9.89
CA LEU A 134 2.28 3.34 8.55
C LEU A 134 2.15 1.83 8.40
N ALA A 135 3.13 1.06 8.88
CA ALA A 135 3.09 -0.41 8.85
C ALA A 135 1.90 -0.98 9.64
N GLU A 136 1.61 -0.44 10.83
CA GLU A 136 0.47 -0.90 11.62
C GLU A 136 -0.87 -0.50 11.00
N ASN A 137 -0.95 0.69 10.38
CA ASN A 137 -2.13 1.10 9.63
C ASN A 137 -2.43 0.14 8.46
N GLU A 138 -1.40 -0.33 7.74
CA GLU A 138 -1.58 -1.36 6.72
C GLU A 138 -2.15 -2.66 7.27
N ARG A 139 -1.59 -3.14 8.40
CA ARG A 139 -2.03 -4.38 9.03
C ARG A 139 -3.48 -4.27 9.54
N GLN A 140 -3.86 -3.11 10.09
CA GLN A 140 -5.24 -2.83 10.51
C GLN A 140 -6.20 -2.75 9.32
N ALA A 141 -5.78 -2.09 8.24
CA ALA A 141 -6.53 -2.00 7.01
C ALA A 141 -6.77 -3.39 6.42
N LEU A 142 -5.75 -4.25 6.39
CA LEU A 142 -5.88 -5.63 5.92
C LEU A 142 -6.91 -6.41 6.74
N ARG A 143 -6.80 -6.38 8.08
CA ARG A 143 -7.76 -7.08 8.97
C ARG A 143 -9.19 -6.63 8.72
N THR A 144 -9.40 -5.32 8.54
CA THR A 144 -10.72 -4.74 8.27
C THR A 144 -11.24 -5.18 6.90
N THR A 145 -10.40 -5.09 5.88
CA THR A 145 -10.76 -5.41 4.49
C THR A 145 -11.09 -6.90 4.34
N VAL A 146 -10.24 -7.79 4.86
CA VAL A 146 -10.48 -9.25 4.80
C VAL A 146 -11.75 -9.64 5.55
N ARG A 147 -12.02 -9.01 6.71
CA ARG A 147 -13.30 -9.23 7.41
C ARG A 147 -14.49 -8.81 6.54
N SER A 148 -14.45 -7.61 5.95
CA SER A 148 -15.51 -7.14 5.06
C SER A 148 -15.67 -8.03 3.84
N LEU A 149 -14.59 -8.55 3.27
CA LEU A 149 -14.63 -9.53 2.17
C LEU A 149 -15.32 -10.84 2.58
N HIS A 150 -15.04 -11.37 3.77
CA HIS A 150 -15.72 -12.57 4.27
C HIS A 150 -17.21 -12.38 4.57
N GLU A 151 -17.63 -11.15 4.90
CA GLU A 151 -19.05 -10.81 5.05
C GLU A 151 -19.81 -10.94 3.71
N PHE A 152 -19.17 -10.61 2.58
CA PHE A 152 -19.75 -10.86 1.24
C PHE A 152 -19.88 -12.36 0.92
N SER A 153 -18.96 -13.21 1.41
CA SER A 153 -19.00 -14.67 1.18
C SER A 153 -20.07 -15.39 2.01
N SER A 154 -20.59 -14.75 3.07
CA SER A 154 -21.50 -15.35 4.05
C SER A 154 -22.99 -15.09 3.78
N VAL A 155 -23.33 -14.33 2.72
CA VAL A 155 -24.69 -14.00 2.25
C VAL A 155 -24.97 -14.75 0.96
#